data_AF-A0A0S8IBV0-F1
#
_entry.id   AF-A0A0S8IBV0-F1
#
_cell.length_a   1.000
_cell.length_b   1.000
_cell.length_c   1.000
_cell.angle_alpha   90.00
_cell.angle_beta   90.00
_cell.angle_gamma   90.00
#
_symmetry.space_group_name_H-M   'P 1'
#
loop_
_entity.id
_entity.type
_entity.pdbx_description
1 polymer ?
#
loop_
_entity_poly.entity_id
_entity_poly.type
_entity_poly.pdbx_seq_one_letter_code
_entity_poly.pdbx_strand_id
1 'polypeptide(L)'
;MVENRQPIGYDQILPDSGILVLKVSPDVMEGSGTVKVMDADPDSPYFSHATFRLDRSNRNAFIDKEHNVAIIPLWPEKGNGGVLVTTPEKSPDALKAALRIRELFRRFPEPRGEKEGKCIEDCISSFKKFEFKDCCQIAEQALK
;
A
#
# COMPACT_ATOMS: atom_id res chain seq x y z
N MET A 1 -5.57 -13.45 -3.21
CA MET A 1 -6.61 -12.40 -3.28
C MET A 1 -6.14 -11.19 -2.49
N VAL A 2 -6.54 -9.99 -2.93
CA VAL A 2 -6.22 -8.71 -2.27
C VAL A 2 -7.52 -7.96 -2.05
N GLU A 3 -7.82 -7.60 -0.80
CA GLU A 3 -9.05 -6.90 -0.42
C GLU A 3 -8.72 -5.55 0.21
N ASN A 4 -9.53 -4.53 -0.09
CA ASN A 4 -9.45 -3.22 0.55
C ASN A 4 -10.56 -3.12 1.61
N ARG A 5 -10.18 -3.13 2.89
CA ARG A 5 -11.11 -2.99 4.02
C ARG A 5 -11.06 -1.58 4.58
N GLN A 6 -12.20 -0.91 4.61
CA GLN A 6 -12.34 0.47 5.09
C GLN A 6 -13.51 0.52 6.08
N PRO A 7 -13.50 1.41 7.08
CA PRO A 7 -14.54 1.46 8.12
C PRO A 7 -15.86 2.05 7.58
N ILE A 8 -16.51 1.33 6.65
CA ILE A 8 -17.72 1.72 5.93
C ILE A 8 -18.68 0.53 5.96
N GLY A 9 -19.96 0.79 6.22
CA GLY A 9 -20.96 -0.27 6.33
C GLY A 9 -20.64 -1.25 7.46
N TYR A 10 -20.66 -2.55 7.17
CA TYR A 10 -20.37 -3.60 8.16
C TYR A 10 -18.92 -3.59 8.67
N ASP A 11 -17.99 -2.99 7.93
CA ASP A 11 -16.58 -2.94 8.31
C ASP A 11 -16.27 -1.90 9.40
N GLN A 12 -17.26 -1.08 9.79
CA GLN A 12 -17.09 -0.07 10.85
C GLN A 12 -16.67 -0.64 12.21
N ILE A 13 -17.02 -1.89 12.49
CA ILE A 13 -16.70 -2.57 13.76
C ILE A 13 -15.39 -3.34 13.73
N LEU A 14 -14.72 -3.40 12.57
CA LEU A 14 -13.46 -4.14 12.45
C LEU A 14 -12.31 -3.39 13.11
N PRO A 15 -11.34 -4.11 13.71
CA PRO A 15 -10.27 -3.51 14.50
C PRO A 15 -9.24 -2.73 13.68
N ASP A 16 -9.17 -2.95 12.36
CA ASP A 16 -8.23 -2.27 11.47
C ASP A 16 -8.80 -2.04 10.07
N SER A 17 -8.13 -1.18 9.32
CA SER A 17 -8.42 -0.87 7.92
C SER A 17 -7.16 -0.93 7.07
N GLY A 18 -7.30 -1.07 5.75
CA GLY A 18 -6.20 -1.19 4.82
C GLY A 18 -6.34 -2.40 3.91
N ILE A 19 -5.22 -2.91 3.43
CA ILE A 19 -5.18 -4.00 2.47
C ILE A 19 -5.03 -5.34 3.20
N LEU A 20 -5.99 -6.24 3.03
CA LEU A 20 -5.90 -7.62 3.49
C LEU A 20 -5.39 -8.50 2.35
N VAL A 21 -4.36 -9.30 2.63
CA VAL A 21 -3.79 -10.25 1.65
C VAL A 21 -4.17 -11.67 2.06
N LEU A 22 -4.70 -12.42 1.11
CA LEU A 22 -5.12 -13.81 1.30
C LEU A 22 -4.38 -14.71 0.32
N LYS A 23 -3.70 -15.74 0.81
CA LYS A 23 -3.21 -16.84 -0.03
C LYS A 23 -4.34 -17.83 -0.24
N VAL A 24 -4.58 -18.19 -1.50
CA VAL A 24 -5.63 -19.14 -1.89
C VAL A 24 -4.97 -20.30 -2.59
N SER A 25 -5.25 -21.51 -2.11
CA SER A 25 -4.79 -22.78 -2.67
C SER A 25 -5.99 -23.47 -3.31
N PRO A 26 -6.23 -23.28 -4.62
CA PRO A 26 -7.43 -23.80 -5.27
C PRO A 26 -7.42 -25.32 -5.44
N ASP A 27 -6.24 -25.95 -5.40
CA ASP A 27 -6.05 -27.38 -5.68
C ASP A 27 -6.29 -28.28 -4.45
N VAL A 28 -6.47 -27.70 -3.26
CA VAL A 28 -6.74 -28.46 -2.04
C VAL A 28 -8.24 -28.65 -1.81
N MET A 29 -8.59 -29.79 -1.19
CA MET A 29 -9.98 -30.12 -0.89
C MET A 29 -10.62 -29.08 0.04
N GLU A 30 -11.89 -28.78 -0.21
CA GLU A 30 -12.72 -27.95 0.67
C GLU A 30 -12.67 -28.48 2.12
N GLY A 31 -12.66 -27.56 3.10
CA GLY A 31 -12.47 -27.90 4.52
C GLY A 31 -11.01 -28.01 4.98
N SER A 32 -10.03 -28.00 4.07
CA SER A 32 -8.60 -28.10 4.42
C SER A 32 -7.94 -26.76 4.76
N GLY A 33 -8.71 -25.67 4.85
CA GLY A 33 -8.15 -24.32 4.98
C GLY A 33 -7.57 -23.81 3.66
N THR A 34 -8.40 -23.80 2.62
CA THR A 34 -8.03 -23.39 1.25
C THR A 34 -7.60 -21.91 1.14
N VAL A 35 -7.93 -21.11 2.15
CA VAL A 35 -7.60 -19.68 2.22
C VAL A 35 -6.88 -19.38 3.53
N LYS A 36 -5.76 -18.66 3.44
CA LYS A 36 -4.97 -18.20 4.58
C LYS A 36 -4.82 -16.69 4.55
N VAL A 37 -5.15 -16.03 5.67
CA VAL A 37 -4.80 -14.61 5.91
C VAL A 37 -3.30 -14.48 6.07
N MET A 38 -2.71 -13.58 5.29
CA MET A 38 -1.32 -13.18 5.45
C MET A 38 -1.26 -12.03 6.45
N ASP A 39 -1.01 -12.37 7.71
CA ASP A 39 -0.99 -11.41 8.81
C ASP A 39 0.20 -10.45 8.69
N ALA A 40 -0.09 -9.15 8.64
CA ALA A 40 0.92 -8.11 8.59
C ALA A 40 1.65 -7.91 9.94
N ASP A 41 1.05 -8.35 11.05
CA ASP A 41 1.60 -8.25 12.40
C ASP A 41 1.21 -9.49 13.23
N PRO A 42 1.94 -10.61 13.07
CA PRO A 42 1.62 -11.88 13.72
C PRO A 42 1.67 -11.85 15.25
N ASP A 43 2.31 -10.84 15.84
CA ASP A 43 2.38 -10.65 17.30
C ASP A 43 1.07 -10.06 17.85
N SER A 44 0.22 -9.53 16.97
CA SER A 44 -1.07 -8.95 17.34
C SER A 44 -2.14 -10.03 17.53
N PRO A 45 -2.85 -10.03 18.67
CA PRO A 45 -3.88 -11.03 18.92
C PRO A 45 -5.07 -10.86 17.97
N TYR A 46 -5.72 -11.98 17.66
CA TYR A 46 -6.99 -12.04 16.92
C TYR A 46 -6.99 -11.34 15.55
N PHE A 47 -5.86 -11.29 14.86
CA PHE A 47 -5.70 -10.60 13.57
C PHE A 47 -6.03 -9.10 13.62
N SER A 48 -5.97 -8.49 14.81
CA SER A 48 -6.40 -7.10 14.99
C SER A 48 -5.53 -6.10 14.23
N HIS A 49 -4.38 -6.53 13.71
CA HIS A 49 -3.45 -5.75 12.87
C HIS A 49 -3.13 -6.43 11.53
N ALA A 50 -3.99 -7.32 11.04
CA ALA A 50 -3.69 -8.13 9.86
C ALA A 50 -3.60 -7.35 8.54
N THR A 51 -4.06 -6.09 8.50
CA THR A 51 -4.04 -5.28 7.29
C THR A 51 -2.68 -4.60 7.06
N PHE A 52 -2.24 -4.65 5.80
CA PHE A 52 -1.14 -3.86 5.31
C PHE A 52 -1.58 -2.42 5.05
N ARG A 53 -0.77 -1.46 5.49
CA ARG A 53 -1.03 -0.03 5.35
C ARG A 53 0.25 0.74 5.08
N LEU A 54 0.20 1.66 4.11
CA LEU A 54 1.35 2.47 3.76
C LEU A 54 1.88 3.26 4.99
N ASP A 55 0.98 3.79 5.83
CA ASP A 55 1.25 4.60 7.03
C ASP A 55 1.78 3.84 8.26
N ARG A 56 2.04 2.54 8.14
CA ARG A 56 2.60 1.69 9.21
C ARG A 56 3.91 1.06 8.74
N SER A 57 5.04 1.50 9.27
CA SER A 57 6.39 1.13 8.79
C SER A 57 6.63 -0.38 8.73
N ASN A 58 6.10 -1.14 9.68
CA ASN A 58 6.31 -2.59 9.77
C ASN A 58 5.23 -3.39 9.02
N ARG A 59 4.24 -2.72 8.43
CA ARG A 59 3.09 -3.32 7.76
C ARG A 59 2.80 -2.65 6.42
N ASN A 60 3.79 -2.00 5.81
CA ASN A 60 3.62 -1.20 4.59
C ASN A 60 3.86 -1.97 3.29
N ALA A 61 4.23 -3.24 3.37
CA ALA A 61 4.32 -4.12 2.23
C ALA A 61 4.18 -5.58 2.65
N PHE A 62 3.52 -6.38 1.82
CA PHE A 62 3.60 -7.84 1.88
C PHE A 62 4.67 -8.30 0.89
N ILE A 63 5.62 -9.12 1.34
CA ILE A 63 6.73 -9.62 0.51
C ILE A 63 6.75 -11.16 0.56
N ASP A 64 6.54 -11.78 -0.59
CA ASP A 64 6.61 -13.23 -0.78
C ASP A 64 7.73 -13.57 -1.76
N LYS A 65 8.90 -13.90 -1.22
CA LYS A 65 10.08 -14.26 -2.02
C LYS A 65 9.93 -15.60 -2.71
N GLU A 66 9.20 -16.53 -2.11
CA GLU A 66 8.98 -17.88 -2.66
C GLU A 66 8.19 -17.81 -3.97
N HIS A 67 7.17 -16.94 -4.02
CA HIS A 67 6.30 -16.77 -5.18
C HIS A 67 6.67 -15.56 -6.06
N ASN A 68 7.76 -14.85 -5.73
CA ASN A 68 8.23 -13.64 -6.40
C ASN A 68 7.16 -12.52 -6.51
N VAL A 69 6.36 -12.35 -5.46
CA VAL A 69 5.29 -11.33 -5.38
C VAL A 69 5.55 -10.37 -4.23
N ALA A 70 5.33 -9.08 -4.47
CA ALA A 70 5.27 -8.03 -3.48
C ALA A 70 4.00 -7.21 -3.68
N ILE A 71 3.33 -6.84 -2.59
CA ILE A 71 2.10 -6.03 -2.61
C ILE A 71 2.30 -4.83 -1.70
N ILE A 72 2.15 -3.63 -2.26
CA ILE A 72 2.35 -2.36 -1.55
C ILE A 72 1.01 -1.60 -1.57
N PRO A 73 0.38 -1.35 -0.41
CA PRO A 73 -0.71 -0.39 -0.31
C PRO A 73 -0.24 1.00 -0.74
N LEU A 74 -1.02 1.68 -1.56
CA LEU A 74 -0.73 3.04 -2.00
C LEU A 74 -1.65 4.05 -1.30
N TRP A 75 -1.53 5.31 -1.69
CA TRP A 75 -2.42 6.37 -1.25
C TRP A 75 -3.81 6.26 -1.91
N PRO A 76 -4.84 6.84 -1.28
CA PRO A 76 -6.13 7.02 -1.95
C PRO A 76 -6.03 8.09 -3.04
N GLU A 77 -6.68 7.84 -4.18
CA GLU A 77 -6.85 8.80 -5.28
C GLU A 77 -8.33 8.91 -5.62
N LYS A 78 -8.92 10.11 -5.45
CA LYS A 78 -10.33 10.39 -5.73
C LYS A 78 -11.31 9.40 -5.07
N GLY A 79 -11.03 9.01 -3.82
CA GLY A 79 -11.85 8.07 -3.06
C GLY A 79 -11.55 6.58 -3.30
N ASN A 80 -10.65 6.25 -4.23
CA ASN A 80 -10.26 4.87 -4.51
C ASN A 80 -8.91 4.55 -3.85
N GLY A 81 -8.83 3.44 -3.11
CA GLY A 81 -7.57 2.93 -2.58
C GLY A 81 -6.70 2.34 -3.69
N GLY A 82 -5.42 2.69 -3.73
CA GLY A 82 -4.46 2.11 -4.67
C GLY A 82 -3.70 0.92 -4.08
N VAL A 83 -3.32 -0.03 -4.94
CA VAL A 83 -2.37 -1.09 -4.62
C VAL A 83 -1.39 -1.26 -5.76
N LEU A 84 -0.13 -1.50 -5.46
CA LEU A 84 0.88 -1.92 -6.42
C LEU A 84 1.23 -3.38 -6.17
N VAL A 85 1.05 -4.22 -7.19
CA VAL A 85 1.58 -5.59 -7.23
C VAL A 85 2.86 -5.58 -8.06
N THR A 86 3.95 -6.07 -7.49
CA THR A 86 5.28 -6.05 -8.10
C THR A 86 6.11 -7.25 -7.63
N THR A 87 7.42 -7.24 -7.85
CA THR A 87 8.35 -8.26 -7.36
C THR A 87 9.08 -7.79 -6.10
N PRO A 88 9.55 -8.70 -5.23
CA PRO A 88 10.41 -8.36 -4.10
C PRO A 88 11.62 -7.51 -4.50
N GLU A 89 12.21 -7.75 -5.68
CA GLU A 89 13.35 -6.97 -6.20
C GLU A 89 13.00 -5.50 -6.42
N LYS A 90 11.84 -5.20 -7.03
CA LYS A 90 11.41 -3.82 -7.34
C LYS A 90 10.75 -3.12 -6.16
N SER A 91 10.31 -3.89 -5.16
CA SER A 91 9.56 -3.39 -4.02
C SER A 91 10.25 -2.29 -3.20
N PRO A 92 11.59 -2.26 -2.99
CA PRO A 92 12.20 -1.23 -2.15
C PRO A 92 12.11 0.16 -2.77
N ASP A 93 12.42 0.29 -4.05
CA ASP A 93 12.34 1.57 -4.78
C ASP A 93 10.89 2.05 -4.88
N ALA A 94 9.97 1.12 -5.17
CA ALA A 94 8.54 1.42 -5.21
C ALA A 94 8.00 1.88 -3.86
N LEU A 95 8.33 1.17 -2.78
CA LEU A 95 7.91 1.52 -1.42
C LEU A 95 8.48 2.89 -1.02
N LYS A 96 9.76 3.14 -1.31
CA LYS A 96 10.40 4.45 -1.06
C LYS A 96 9.65 5.57 -1.78
N ALA A 97 9.36 5.41 -3.06
CA ALA A 97 8.62 6.40 -3.85
C ALA A 97 7.19 6.61 -3.30
N ALA A 98 6.48 5.55 -2.91
CA ALA A 98 5.15 5.65 -2.33
C ALA A 98 5.15 6.40 -1.00
N LEU A 99 6.14 6.14 -0.14
CA LEU A 99 6.32 6.88 1.12
C LEU A 99 6.62 8.36 0.89
N ARG A 100 7.40 8.70 -0.15
CA ARG A 100 7.66 10.09 -0.54
C ARG A 100 6.40 10.82 -1.00
N ILE A 101 5.57 10.18 -1.84
CA ILE A 101 4.28 10.75 -2.26
C ILE A 101 3.36 10.97 -1.05
N ARG A 102 3.29 9.99 -0.13
CA ARG A 102 2.52 10.15 1.11
C ARG A 102 3.01 11.36 1.94
N GLU A 103 4.33 11.53 2.03
CA GLU A 103 4.91 12.66 2.75
C GLU A 103 4.57 14.00 2.09
N LEU A 104 4.56 14.07 0.75
CA LEU A 104 4.09 15.26 0.03
C LEU A 104 2.62 15.58 0.34
N PHE A 105 1.74 14.57 0.37
CA PHE A 105 0.34 14.78 0.76
C PHE A 105 0.21 15.32 2.19
N ARG A 106 1.05 14.84 3.11
CA ARG A 106 1.08 15.31 4.50
C ARG A 106 1.62 16.74 4.61
N ARG A 107 2.63 17.08 3.83
CA ARG A 107 3.27 18.40 3.83
C ARG A 107 2.40 19.47 3.18
N PHE A 108 1.70 19.10 2.11
CA PHE A 108 0.86 19.98 1.31
C PHE A 108 -0.57 19.42 1.25
N PRO A 109 -1.39 19.51 2.30
CA PRO A 109 -2.77 19.01 2.29
C PRO A 109 -3.71 19.89 1.42
N GLU A 110 -4.89 19.38 1.06
CA GLU A 110 -5.92 20.22 0.43
C GLU A 110 -6.52 21.25 1.41
N PRO A 111 -6.90 22.45 0.93
CA PRO A 111 -6.59 22.98 -0.41
C PRO A 111 -5.11 23.36 -0.51
N ARG A 112 -4.43 22.93 -1.59
CA ARG A 112 -3.02 23.24 -1.84
C ARG A 112 -2.83 24.24 -3.00
N GLY A 113 -1.67 24.90 -3.04
CA GLY A 113 -1.32 25.81 -4.13
C GLY A 113 -1.07 25.09 -5.45
N GLU A 114 -1.18 25.83 -6.57
CA GLU A 114 -1.00 25.29 -7.94
C GLU A 114 0.38 24.64 -8.12
N LYS A 115 1.43 25.26 -7.56
CA LYS A 115 2.81 24.75 -7.65
C LYS A 115 2.96 23.41 -6.91
N GLU A 116 2.46 23.33 -5.68
CA GLU A 116 2.51 22.10 -4.87
C GLU A 116 1.65 21.00 -5.49
N GLY A 117 0.48 21.36 -6.01
CA GLY A 117 -0.41 20.46 -6.73
C GLY A 117 0.26 19.84 -7.94
N LYS A 118 0.84 20.66 -8.83
CA LYS A 118 1.56 20.21 -10.02
C LYS A 118 2.73 19.28 -9.67
N CYS A 119 3.50 19.62 -8.63
CA CYS A 119 4.60 18.78 -8.18
C CYS A 119 4.13 17.37 -7.74
N ILE A 120 3.00 17.30 -7.03
CA ILE A 120 2.43 16.02 -6.60
C ILE A 120 1.89 15.23 -7.79
N GLU A 121 1.25 15.89 -8.75
CA GLU A 121 0.80 15.27 -10.00
C GLU A 121 1.97 14.69 -10.80
N ASP A 122 3.06 15.44 -10.93
CA ASP A 122 4.29 14.99 -11.60
C ASP A 122 4.90 13.76 -10.88
N CYS A 123 4.94 13.78 -9.53
CA CYS A 123 5.39 12.62 -8.75
C CYS A 123 4.52 11.38 -8.98
N ILE A 124 3.20 11.54 -8.96
CA ILE A 124 2.24 10.46 -9.19
C ILE A 124 2.35 9.93 -10.62
N SER A 125 2.52 10.82 -11.60
CA SER A 125 2.71 10.47 -13.01
C SER A 125 3.98 9.62 -13.20
N SER A 126 5.10 10.05 -12.62
CA SER A 126 6.35 9.29 -12.62
C SER A 126 6.21 7.93 -11.93
N PHE A 127 5.54 7.88 -10.77
CA PHE A 127 5.25 6.62 -10.08
C PHE A 127 4.43 5.65 -10.94
N LYS A 128 3.38 6.15 -11.60
CA LYS A 128 2.51 5.35 -12.48
C LYS A 128 3.23 4.82 -13.72
N LYS A 129 4.33 5.47 -14.14
CA LYS A 129 5.24 4.98 -15.19
C LYS A 129 6.32 4.02 -14.68
N PHE A 130 6.30 3.68 -13.39
CA PHE A 130 7.32 2.88 -12.71
C PHE A 130 8.71 3.53 -12.67
N GLU A 131 8.78 4.86 -12.84
CA GLU A 131 10.01 5.67 -12.78
C GLU A 131 10.30 6.07 -11.33
N PHE A 132 10.43 5.11 -10.42
CA PHE A 132 10.45 5.36 -8.97
C PHE A 132 11.60 6.26 -8.50
N LYS A 133 12.74 6.24 -9.20
CA LYS A 133 13.88 7.12 -8.91
C LYS A 133 13.56 8.56 -9.21
N ASP A 134 12.98 8.83 -10.38
CA ASP A 134 12.59 10.18 -10.81
C ASP A 134 11.48 10.72 -9.88
N CYS A 135 10.51 9.88 -9.53
CA CYS A 135 9.50 10.19 -8.51
C CYS A 135 10.12 10.63 -7.18
N CYS A 136 11.12 9.88 -6.68
CA CYS A 136 11.83 10.26 -5.45
C CYS A 136 12.58 11.58 -5.60
N GLN A 137 13.23 11.82 -6.74
CA GLN A 137 13.98 13.06 -6.99
C GLN A 137 13.05 14.28 -7.01
N ILE A 138 11.92 14.20 -7.71
CA ILE A 138 10.91 15.27 -7.75
C ILE A 138 10.41 15.55 -6.32
N ALA A 139 10.04 14.50 -5.58
CA ALA A 139 9.55 14.65 -4.21
C ALA A 139 10.60 15.26 -3.27
N GLU A 140 11.87 14.86 -3.37
CA GLU A 140 12.96 15.40 -2.56
C GLU A 140 13.24 16.88 -2.86
N GLN A 141 13.06 17.33 -4.10
CA GLN A 141 13.18 18.75 -4.45
C GLN A 141 12.07 19.60 -3.81
N ALA A 142 10.85 19.07 -3.71
CA ALA A 142 9.72 19.78 -3.12
C ALA A 142 9.68 19.74 -1.59
N LEU A 143 10.38 18.79 -0.96
CA LEU A 143 10.47 18.67 0.49
C LEU A 143 11.64 19.44 1.12
N LYS A 144 12.52 20.04 0.29
CA LYS A 144 13.56 20.98 0.74
C LYS A 144 12.95 22.34 1.08
#